data_AF-A0A8D3A372-F1
#
_entry.id   AF-A0A8D3A372-F1
#
_cell.length_a   1.000
_cell.length_b   1.000
_cell.length_c   1.000
_cell.angle_alpha   90.00
_cell.angle_beta   90.00
_cell.angle_gamma   90.00
#
_symmetry.space_group_name_H-M   'P 1'
#
loop_
_entity.id
_entity.type
_entity.pdbx_description
1 polymer ?
#
loop_
_entity_poly.entity_id
_entity_poly.type
_entity_poly.pdbx_seq_one_letter_code
_entity_poly.pdbx_strand_id
1 'polypeptide(L)'
;MKQRAVPLKKKQTVLSVFHDSLSIFGSAFDDSVFLEARARVRVTLSAYNAKLCEPEWFCESAALDTDDSLEKQKVHKFRGDLALRQENYQKALDAYSCCLEWLDDKNMTIKRDVLEGMARCCTKLGQRDRALDLADLLSKDASNTCHLISLLLLKVSIYQHFGVVGPKVSSLQRLCCLLPFNPWHWLNLGQTCLQLLDNGSTKEEEQHTFTSPCCFVSLRLLLTILRQQQSSFVLQRSERALQTTDEALQRLNPKESTLHTLTEVMSEDLVPEKMREDYQDGESLASVCVQSFRERWWNKILHTGVSETDGDLCRTMPDTTS
;
A
#
# COMPACT_ATOMS: atom_id res chain seq x y z
N MET A 1 7.53 -65.28 -0.88
CA MET A 1 6.77 -64.03 -1.18
C MET A 1 6.87 -63.10 0.01
N LYS A 2 7.69 -62.04 -0.08
CA LYS A 2 7.69 -60.91 0.86
C LYS A 2 7.74 -59.64 0.00
N GLN A 3 6.62 -58.94 -0.11
CA GLN A 3 6.55 -57.64 -0.77
C GLN A 3 7.25 -56.60 0.12
N ARG A 4 8.25 -55.91 -0.44
CA ARG A 4 8.85 -54.71 0.14
C ARG A 4 7.89 -53.54 -0.11
N ALA A 5 7.38 -52.94 0.95
CA ALA A 5 6.71 -51.66 0.89
C ALA A 5 7.76 -50.56 0.66
N VAL A 6 7.54 -49.74 -0.37
CA VAL A 6 8.30 -48.52 -0.65
C VAL A 6 7.64 -47.37 0.13
N PRO A 7 8.35 -46.60 0.96
CA PRO A 7 7.74 -45.49 1.67
C PRO A 7 7.63 -44.26 0.76
N LEU A 8 6.39 -43.80 0.56
CA LEU A 8 6.06 -42.48 0.03
C LEU A 8 6.51 -41.41 1.04
N LYS A 9 7.67 -40.79 0.80
CA LYS A 9 8.05 -39.51 1.39
C LYS A 9 8.27 -38.51 0.27
N LYS A 10 7.32 -37.61 0.07
CA LYS A 10 7.45 -36.26 -0.54
C LYS A 10 6.05 -35.66 -0.78
N LYS A 11 5.33 -35.29 0.28
CA LYS A 11 4.18 -34.35 0.23
C LYS A 11 4.00 -33.61 1.56
N GLN A 12 5.09 -33.26 2.23
CA GLN A 12 5.03 -32.65 3.56
C GLN A 12 6.24 -31.75 3.77
N THR A 13 6.22 -30.58 3.12
CA THR A 13 7.30 -29.58 3.35
C THR A 13 6.81 -28.13 3.33
N VAL A 14 5.59 -27.83 2.87
CA VAL A 14 5.07 -26.46 2.94
C VAL A 14 4.14 -26.24 4.14
N LEU A 15 3.46 -27.27 4.64
CA LEU A 15 2.52 -27.16 5.77
C LEU A 15 3.18 -27.21 7.16
N SER A 16 4.45 -27.63 7.28
CA SER A 16 5.12 -27.77 8.58
C SER A 16 5.71 -26.47 9.13
N VAL A 17 5.65 -25.37 8.39
CA VAL A 17 6.14 -24.05 8.84
C VAL A 17 5.07 -23.29 9.66
N PHE A 18 3.82 -23.76 9.68
CA PHE A 18 2.67 -23.02 10.22
C PHE A 18 2.29 -23.32 11.68
N HIS A 19 3.05 -24.14 12.41
CA HIS A 19 2.67 -24.57 13.77
C HIS A 19 3.29 -23.71 14.90
N ASP A 20 4.29 -22.87 14.61
CA ASP A 20 5.01 -22.08 15.64
C ASP A 20 4.62 -20.59 15.68
N SER A 21 3.47 -20.21 15.11
CA SER A 21 3.08 -18.80 14.90
C SER A 21 2.60 -18.06 16.16
N LEU A 22 2.35 -18.74 17.28
CA LEU A 22 1.67 -18.16 18.44
C LEU A 22 2.57 -17.31 19.35
N SER A 23 3.88 -17.54 19.36
CA SER A 23 4.85 -16.76 20.16
C SER A 23 5.47 -15.58 19.40
N ILE A 24 5.31 -15.52 18.09
CA ILE A 24 6.01 -14.58 17.20
C ILE A 24 5.43 -13.15 17.27
N PHE A 25 4.15 -13.02 17.66
CA PHE A 25 3.42 -11.75 17.66
C PHE A 25 3.07 -11.23 19.07
N GLY A 26 3.74 -11.78 20.10
CA GLY A 26 3.56 -11.36 21.49
C GLY A 26 4.16 -9.99 21.77
N SER A 27 3.34 -9.09 22.30
CA SER A 27 3.68 -7.76 22.83
C SER A 27 4.69 -7.85 23.98
N ALA A 28 5.99 -7.91 23.67
CA ALA A 28 7.01 -7.57 24.65
C ALA A 28 7.05 -6.05 24.78
N PHE A 29 6.42 -5.51 25.82
CA PHE A 29 6.59 -4.11 26.18
C PHE A 29 8.05 -3.87 26.53
N ASP A 30 8.63 -2.81 25.98
CA ASP A 30 9.97 -2.36 26.37
C ASP A 30 9.90 -1.81 27.80
N ASP A 31 10.42 -2.56 28.77
CA ASP A 31 10.48 -2.15 30.18
C ASP A 31 11.40 -0.93 30.40
N SER A 32 12.16 -0.50 29.39
CA SER A 32 12.98 0.72 29.45
C SER A 32 12.15 2.00 29.67
N VAL A 33 10.84 1.96 29.40
CA VAL A 33 9.91 3.08 29.62
C VAL A 33 9.66 3.33 31.12
N PHE A 34 9.98 2.36 31.99
CA PHE A 34 9.84 2.47 33.45
C PHE A 34 11.15 2.84 34.17
N LEU A 35 12.18 3.28 33.44
CA LEU A 35 13.43 3.78 34.03
C LEU A 35 13.20 5.03 34.90
N GLU A 36 14.04 5.21 35.91
CA GLU A 36 13.95 6.32 36.88
C GLU A 36 13.83 7.69 36.19
N ALA A 37 12.86 8.48 36.65
CA ALA A 37 12.56 9.80 36.11
C ALA A 37 13.79 10.71 36.15
N ARG A 38 14.24 11.19 34.98
CA ARG A 38 15.28 12.22 34.88
C ARG A 38 14.84 13.45 35.69
N ALA A 39 15.75 13.99 36.50
CA ALA A 39 15.51 15.20 37.29
C ALA A 39 15.03 16.35 36.39
N ARG A 40 13.73 16.66 36.44
CA ARG A 40 13.13 17.72 35.64
C ARG A 40 13.59 19.07 36.21
N VAL A 41 14.23 19.89 35.38
CA VAL A 41 14.51 21.29 35.70
C VAL A 41 13.18 21.98 35.98
N ARG A 42 12.99 22.53 37.18
CA ARG A 42 11.80 23.34 37.49
C ARG A 42 11.90 24.65 36.72
N VAL A 43 11.17 24.73 35.61
CA VAL A 43 10.95 25.97 34.87
C VAL A 43 9.70 26.63 35.41
N THR A 44 9.79 27.89 35.80
CA THR A 44 8.62 28.71 36.16
C THR A 44 7.82 28.94 34.87
N LEU A 45 6.69 28.28 34.73
CA LEU A 45 5.79 28.48 33.59
C LEU A 45 5.09 29.83 33.74
N SER A 46 4.97 30.58 32.64
CA SER A 46 4.09 31.74 32.61
C SER A 46 2.65 31.32 32.87
N ALA A 47 1.86 32.21 33.47
CA ALA A 47 0.43 31.98 33.63
C ALA A 47 -0.20 31.82 32.23
N TYR A 48 -0.70 30.62 31.93
CA TYR A 48 -1.36 30.29 30.67
C TYR A 48 -2.87 30.25 30.89
N ASN A 49 -3.60 31.09 30.18
CA ASN A 49 -5.06 31.00 30.10
C ASN A 49 -5.42 30.10 28.92
N ALA A 50 -5.96 28.92 29.21
CA ALA A 50 -6.45 28.04 28.17
C ALA A 50 -7.60 28.70 27.41
N LYS A 51 -7.54 28.67 26.07
CA LYS A 51 -8.65 29.11 25.23
C LYS A 51 -9.81 28.11 25.40
N LEU A 52 -11.01 28.64 25.66
CA LEU A 52 -12.23 27.86 25.60
C LEU A 52 -12.69 27.81 24.15
N CYS A 53 -12.71 26.63 23.54
CA CYS A 53 -13.08 26.44 22.15
C CYS A 53 -14.39 25.64 22.08
N GLU A 54 -15.50 26.35 21.87
CA GLU A 54 -16.80 25.71 21.65
C GLU A 54 -16.83 24.90 20.34
N PRO A 55 -17.75 23.93 20.18
CA PRO A 55 -17.91 23.23 18.92
C PRO A 55 -18.05 24.20 17.74
N GLU A 56 -17.31 23.94 16.66
CA GLU A 56 -17.28 24.80 15.47
C GLU A 56 -16.87 26.26 15.72
N TRP A 57 -16.15 26.58 16.81
CA TRP A 57 -15.64 27.94 17.08
C TRP A 57 -14.96 28.61 15.89
N PHE A 58 -14.26 27.82 15.06
CA PHE A 58 -13.55 28.28 13.87
C PHE A 58 -14.50 28.74 12.75
N CYS A 59 -15.80 28.44 12.80
CA CYS A 59 -16.79 28.93 11.84
C CYS A 59 -17.14 30.41 12.05
N GLU A 60 -16.98 30.92 13.27
CA GLU A 60 -17.27 32.32 13.60
C GLU A 60 -16.29 33.27 12.90
N SER A 61 -16.77 34.43 12.45
CA SER A 61 -15.90 35.45 11.84
C SER A 61 -14.84 35.93 12.81
N ALA A 62 -15.20 36.05 14.11
CA ALA A 62 -14.32 36.47 15.19
C ALA A 62 -13.10 35.54 15.38
N ALA A 63 -13.14 34.30 14.89
CA ALA A 63 -12.00 33.39 14.95
C ALA A 63 -10.78 33.89 14.15
N LEU A 64 -10.99 34.79 13.18
CA LEU A 64 -9.92 35.42 12.39
C LEU A 64 -9.47 36.78 12.97
N ASP A 65 -10.13 37.27 14.03
CA ASP A 65 -9.83 38.55 14.68
C ASP A 65 -8.63 38.41 15.62
N THR A 66 -7.48 38.07 15.02
CA THR A 66 -6.21 37.90 15.71
C THR A 66 -5.06 38.28 14.79
N ASP A 67 -3.96 38.79 15.34
CA ASP A 67 -2.75 39.06 14.57
C ASP A 67 -1.85 37.80 14.44
N ASP A 68 -2.22 36.71 15.11
CA ASP A 68 -1.48 35.45 15.07
C ASP A 68 -1.74 34.68 13.77
N SER A 69 -0.73 34.61 12.90
CA SER A 69 -0.79 33.89 11.63
C SER A 69 -1.05 32.39 11.81
N LEU A 70 -0.52 31.77 12.87
CA LEU A 70 -0.73 30.36 13.16
C LEU A 70 -2.20 30.08 13.53
N GLU A 71 -2.85 30.99 14.23
CA GLU A 71 -4.26 30.85 14.56
C GLU A 71 -5.15 31.03 13.31
N LYS A 72 -4.84 32.02 12.45
CA LYS A 72 -5.52 32.18 11.16
C LYS A 72 -5.37 30.93 10.28
N GLN A 73 -4.16 30.38 10.20
CA GLN A 73 -3.87 29.13 9.49
C GLN A 73 -4.76 27.99 10.01
N LYS A 74 -4.83 27.77 11.33
CA LYS A 74 -5.66 26.72 11.94
C LYS A 74 -7.14 26.89 11.62
N VAL A 75 -7.66 28.11 11.70
CA VAL A 75 -9.06 28.41 11.39
C VAL A 75 -9.39 28.02 9.95
N HIS A 76 -8.57 28.46 8.98
CA HIS A 76 -8.78 28.11 7.58
C HIS A 76 -8.65 26.61 7.32
N LYS A 77 -7.69 25.94 7.96
CA LYS A 77 -7.53 24.49 7.90
C LYS A 77 -8.79 23.76 8.37
N PHE A 78 -9.32 24.11 9.56
CA PHE A 78 -10.52 23.48 10.10
C PHE A 78 -11.77 23.75 9.27
N ARG A 79 -11.91 24.96 8.73
CA ARG A 79 -12.99 25.28 7.78
C ARG A 79 -12.91 24.41 6.51
N GLY A 80 -11.71 24.20 5.99
CA GLY A 80 -11.45 23.31 4.85
C GLY A 80 -11.85 21.87 5.15
N ASP A 81 -11.39 21.33 6.29
CA ASP A 81 -11.71 19.96 6.71
C ASP A 81 -13.22 19.75 6.94
N LEU A 82 -13.89 20.72 7.57
CA LEU A 82 -15.33 20.66 7.77
C LEU A 82 -16.08 20.67 6.43
N ALA A 83 -15.72 21.58 5.53
CA ALA A 83 -16.32 21.65 4.20
C ALA A 83 -16.09 20.38 3.38
N LEU A 84 -14.89 19.77 3.49
CA LEU A 84 -14.58 18.49 2.85
C LEU A 84 -15.47 17.37 3.40
N ARG A 85 -15.68 17.30 4.73
CA ARG A 85 -16.60 16.33 5.35
C ARG A 85 -18.06 16.53 4.94
N GLN A 86 -18.45 17.78 4.70
CA GLN A 86 -19.79 18.14 4.20
C GLN A 86 -19.92 17.99 2.67
N GLU A 87 -18.90 17.45 1.99
CA GLU A 87 -18.83 17.28 0.53
C GLU A 87 -18.95 18.60 -0.27
N ASN A 88 -18.73 19.74 0.39
CA ASN A 88 -18.64 21.04 -0.28
C ASN A 88 -17.20 21.30 -0.74
N TYR A 89 -16.81 20.61 -1.81
CA TYR A 89 -15.43 20.57 -2.28
C TYR A 89 -14.90 21.92 -2.76
N GLN A 90 -15.75 22.79 -3.32
CA GLN A 90 -15.33 24.12 -3.74
C GLN A 90 -15.01 24.99 -2.52
N LYS A 91 -15.91 25.02 -1.52
CA LYS A 91 -15.68 25.74 -0.25
C LYS A 91 -14.44 25.21 0.48
N ALA A 92 -14.21 23.88 0.44
CA ALA A 92 -13.02 23.27 1.00
C ALA A 92 -11.75 23.75 0.29
N LEU A 93 -11.74 23.79 -1.05
CA LEU A 93 -10.61 24.33 -1.82
C LEU A 93 -10.32 25.78 -1.50
N ASP A 94 -11.35 26.62 -1.41
CA ASP A 94 -11.19 28.04 -1.12
C ASP A 94 -10.58 28.23 0.28
N ALA A 95 -11.09 27.50 1.28
CA ALA A 95 -10.57 27.53 2.64
C ALA A 95 -9.14 27.00 2.74
N TYR A 96 -8.81 25.90 2.04
CA TYR A 96 -7.45 25.38 1.98
C TYR A 96 -6.50 26.35 1.26
N SER A 97 -6.95 27.04 0.22
CA SER A 97 -6.16 28.05 -0.47
C SER A 97 -5.84 29.23 0.46
N CYS A 98 -6.82 29.72 1.22
CA CYS A 98 -6.57 30.71 2.26
C CYS A 98 -5.61 30.17 3.33
N CYS A 99 -5.71 28.90 3.73
CA CYS A 99 -4.78 28.30 4.69
C CYS A 99 -3.32 28.35 4.18
N LEU A 100 -3.09 28.15 2.88
CA LEU A 100 -1.76 28.22 2.29
C LEU A 100 -1.14 29.62 2.38
N GLU A 101 -1.93 30.69 2.36
CA GLU A 101 -1.44 32.07 2.48
C GLU A 101 -0.86 32.38 3.87
N TRP A 102 -1.28 31.63 4.89
CA TRP A 102 -0.83 31.79 6.29
C TRP A 102 0.18 30.73 6.73
N LEU A 103 0.67 29.88 5.81
CA LEU A 103 1.66 28.85 6.12
C LEU A 103 3.06 29.45 6.27
N ASP A 104 3.73 29.08 7.36
CA ASP A 104 5.19 29.17 7.44
C ASP A 104 5.81 28.07 6.56
N ASP A 105 6.80 28.43 5.74
CA ASP A 105 7.55 27.51 4.88
C ASP A 105 8.17 26.32 5.63
N LYS A 106 8.39 26.44 6.94
CA LYS A 106 8.91 25.36 7.80
C LYS A 106 7.85 24.33 8.16
N ASN A 107 6.56 24.65 8.07
CA ASN A 107 5.47 23.77 8.51
C ASN A 107 5.05 22.79 7.41
N MET A 108 5.96 21.90 7.04
CA MET A 108 5.77 20.91 5.97
C MET A 108 4.63 19.93 6.27
N THR A 109 4.38 19.61 7.54
CA THR A 109 3.32 18.68 7.94
C THR A 109 1.94 19.22 7.55
N ILE A 110 1.63 20.46 7.93
CA ILE A 110 0.33 21.07 7.60
C ILE A 110 0.25 21.38 6.10
N LYS A 111 1.34 21.84 5.49
CA LYS A 111 1.40 22.05 4.03
C LYS A 111 1.00 20.77 3.27
N ARG A 112 1.55 19.63 3.65
CA ARG A 112 1.23 18.34 3.01
C ARG A 112 -0.23 17.95 3.22
N ASP A 113 -0.76 18.08 4.43
CA ASP A 113 -2.17 17.78 4.75
C ASP A 113 -3.13 18.65 3.92
N VAL A 114 -2.88 19.95 3.84
CA VAL A 114 -3.68 20.90 3.06
C VAL A 114 -3.61 20.58 1.56
N LEU A 115 -2.41 20.35 1.01
CA LEU A 115 -2.25 20.00 -0.41
C LEU A 115 -2.94 18.67 -0.77
N GLU A 116 -2.88 17.67 0.12
CA GLU A 116 -3.61 16.42 -0.06
C GLU A 116 -5.13 16.64 -0.03
N GLY A 117 -5.63 17.43 0.92
CA GLY A 117 -7.03 17.85 0.99
C GLY A 117 -7.49 18.55 -0.29
N MET A 118 -6.67 19.46 -0.81
CA MET A 118 -6.93 20.14 -2.08
C MET A 118 -6.97 19.15 -3.26
N ALA A 119 -6.03 18.22 -3.35
CA ALA A 119 -6.01 17.22 -4.42
C ALA A 119 -7.25 16.32 -4.39
N ARG A 120 -7.71 15.93 -3.19
CA ARG A 120 -8.96 15.18 -2.99
C ARG A 120 -10.17 16.00 -3.44
N CYS A 121 -10.23 17.29 -3.13
CA CYS A 121 -11.31 18.17 -3.60
C CYS A 121 -11.30 18.32 -5.13
N CYS A 122 -10.14 18.61 -5.73
CA CYS A 122 -9.98 18.71 -7.18
C CYS A 122 -10.44 17.43 -7.88
N THR A 123 -10.12 16.26 -7.31
CA THR A 123 -10.59 14.96 -7.81
C THR A 123 -12.11 14.93 -7.87
N LYS A 124 -12.78 15.26 -6.76
CA LYS A 124 -14.25 15.23 -6.65
C LYS A 124 -14.96 16.27 -7.52
N LEU A 125 -14.30 17.38 -7.81
CA LEU A 125 -14.79 18.41 -8.75
C LEU A 125 -14.52 18.08 -10.22
N GLY A 126 -13.93 16.92 -10.53
CA GLY A 126 -13.58 16.54 -11.90
C GLY A 126 -12.35 17.25 -12.47
N GLN A 127 -11.60 17.99 -11.64
CA GLN A 127 -10.41 18.75 -12.04
C GLN A 127 -9.17 17.85 -12.02
N ARG A 128 -9.06 16.93 -12.99
CA ARG A 128 -8.01 15.90 -13.03
C ARG A 128 -6.60 16.48 -13.01
N ASP A 129 -6.29 17.39 -13.93
CA ASP A 129 -4.92 17.86 -14.12
C ASP A 129 -4.44 18.65 -12.89
N ARG A 130 -5.30 19.49 -12.31
CA ARG A 130 -5.03 20.20 -11.05
C ARG A 130 -4.81 19.26 -9.86
N ALA A 131 -5.54 18.13 -9.79
CA ALA A 131 -5.32 17.13 -8.75
C ALA A 131 -3.94 16.45 -8.90
N LEU A 132 -3.51 16.19 -10.14
CA LEU A 132 -2.20 15.61 -10.43
C LEU A 132 -1.05 16.61 -10.17
N ASP A 133 -1.23 17.88 -10.51
CA ASP A 133 -0.25 18.94 -10.20
C ASP A 133 0.02 19.04 -8.69
N LEU A 134 -1.04 18.96 -7.88
CA LEU A 134 -0.92 18.94 -6.41
C LEU A 134 -0.22 17.67 -5.90
N ALA A 135 -0.51 16.52 -6.50
CA ALA A 135 0.19 15.27 -6.17
C ALA A 135 1.68 15.34 -6.55
N ASP A 136 2.04 15.99 -7.65
CA ASP A 136 3.43 16.15 -8.06
C ASP A 136 4.17 17.17 -7.19
N LEU A 137 3.48 18.19 -6.67
CA LEU A 137 4.03 19.05 -5.62
C LEU A 137 4.35 18.24 -4.35
N LEU A 138 3.42 17.41 -3.87
CA LEU A 138 3.62 16.52 -2.73
C LEU A 138 4.77 15.52 -2.93
N SER A 139 5.02 15.12 -4.18
CA SER A 139 6.12 14.22 -4.55
C SER A 139 7.49 14.84 -4.34
N LYS A 140 7.64 16.16 -4.59
CA LYS A 140 8.91 16.87 -4.42
C LYS A 140 9.30 16.98 -2.94
N ASP A 141 8.29 17.03 -2.07
CA ASP A 141 8.45 17.19 -0.62
C ASP A 141 8.42 15.85 0.14
N ALA A 142 8.43 14.71 -0.55
CA ALA A 142 8.46 13.38 0.07
C ALA A 142 9.87 13.02 0.54
N SER A 143 10.01 12.67 1.82
CA SER A 143 11.30 12.44 2.47
C SER A 143 11.42 11.06 3.15
N ASN A 144 10.30 10.42 3.45
CA ASN A 144 10.24 9.09 4.06
C ASN A 144 9.22 8.19 3.34
N THR A 145 9.21 6.91 3.67
CA THR A 145 8.28 5.93 3.08
C THR A 145 6.83 6.25 3.38
N CYS A 146 6.49 6.78 4.56
CA CYS A 146 5.12 7.20 4.90
C CYS A 146 4.61 8.29 3.94
N HIS A 147 5.44 9.29 3.65
CA HIS A 147 5.13 10.37 2.69
C HIS A 147 4.86 9.82 1.29
N LEU A 148 5.65 8.83 0.87
CA LEU A 148 5.50 8.17 -0.42
C LEU A 148 4.25 7.29 -0.46
N ILE A 149 3.96 6.55 0.60
CA ILE A 149 2.75 5.72 0.72
C ILE A 149 1.49 6.57 0.60
N SER A 150 1.39 7.66 1.38
CA SER A 150 0.24 8.58 1.31
C SER A 150 0.06 9.17 -0.08
N LEU A 151 1.16 9.58 -0.73
CA LEU A 151 1.13 10.08 -2.11
C LEU A 151 0.65 9.01 -3.11
N LEU A 152 1.12 7.77 -3.00
CA LEU A 152 0.70 6.69 -3.89
C LEU A 152 -0.78 6.35 -3.70
N LEU A 153 -1.27 6.32 -2.46
CA LEU A 153 -2.69 6.14 -2.15
C LEU A 153 -3.55 7.26 -2.74
N LEU A 154 -3.09 8.51 -2.64
CA LEU A 154 -3.74 9.65 -3.28
C LEU A 154 -3.79 9.47 -4.81
N LYS A 155 -2.66 9.14 -5.44
CA LYS A 155 -2.59 8.88 -6.89
C LYS A 155 -3.53 7.74 -7.33
N VAL A 156 -3.58 6.64 -6.58
CA VAL A 156 -4.54 5.54 -6.83
C VAL A 156 -5.98 6.03 -6.79
N SER A 157 -6.33 6.86 -5.79
CA SER A 157 -7.68 7.45 -5.67
C SER A 157 -8.02 8.37 -6.85
N ILE A 158 -7.09 9.25 -7.24
CA ILE A 158 -7.25 10.14 -8.40
C ILE A 158 -7.48 9.30 -9.67
N TYR A 159 -6.58 8.37 -9.97
CA TYR A 159 -6.67 7.58 -11.18
C TYR A 159 -7.90 6.68 -11.21
N GLN A 160 -8.30 6.11 -10.07
CA GLN A 160 -9.54 5.36 -9.95
C GLN A 160 -10.76 6.23 -10.29
N HIS A 161 -10.83 7.46 -9.77
CA HIS A 161 -11.94 8.36 -10.01
C HIS A 161 -12.09 8.73 -11.50
N PHE A 162 -10.97 8.91 -12.20
CA PHE A 162 -10.96 9.26 -13.62
C PHE A 162 -10.85 8.07 -14.58
N GLY A 163 -10.89 6.82 -14.07
CA GLY A 163 -10.80 5.61 -14.89
C GLY A 163 -9.46 5.43 -15.62
N VAL A 164 -8.37 6.03 -15.14
CA VAL A 164 -7.05 6.00 -15.81
C VAL A 164 -6.25 4.81 -15.28
N VAL A 165 -6.30 3.68 -15.98
CA VAL A 165 -5.91 2.39 -15.39
C VAL A 165 -4.39 2.15 -15.33
N GLY A 166 -3.62 2.47 -16.36
CA GLY A 166 -2.16 2.22 -16.39
C GLY A 166 -1.39 2.87 -15.24
N PRO A 167 -1.45 4.20 -15.06
CA PRO A 167 -0.84 4.91 -13.92
C PRO A 167 -1.36 4.43 -12.54
N LYS A 168 -2.61 3.96 -12.45
CA LYS A 168 -3.15 3.33 -11.24
C LYS A 168 -2.39 2.03 -10.95
N VAL A 169 -2.19 1.17 -11.95
CA VAL A 169 -1.41 -0.08 -11.82
C VAL A 169 0.01 0.21 -11.37
N SER A 170 0.71 1.18 -11.98
CA SER A 170 2.07 1.54 -11.55
C SER A 170 2.13 2.02 -10.10
N SER A 171 1.14 2.79 -9.66
CA SER A 171 1.05 3.26 -8.27
C SER A 171 0.80 2.11 -7.30
N LEU A 172 -0.07 1.17 -7.67
CA LEU A 172 -0.38 -0.03 -6.88
C LEU A 172 0.80 -1.00 -6.81
N GLN A 173 1.51 -1.22 -7.90
CA GLN A 173 2.74 -2.03 -7.92
C GLN A 173 3.75 -1.49 -6.91
N ARG A 174 3.94 -0.17 -6.88
CA ARG A 174 4.87 0.48 -5.93
C ARG A 174 4.38 0.38 -4.48
N LEU A 175 3.06 0.45 -4.24
CA LEU A 175 2.47 0.18 -2.93
C LEU A 175 2.70 -1.26 -2.47
N CYS A 176 2.55 -2.26 -3.36
CA CYS A 176 2.86 -3.65 -3.05
C CYS A 176 4.34 -3.86 -2.72
N CYS A 177 5.26 -3.17 -3.40
CA CYS A 177 6.69 -3.21 -3.08
C CYS A 177 7.00 -2.61 -1.69
N LEU A 178 6.36 -1.50 -1.34
CA LEU A 178 6.56 -0.80 -0.07
C LEU A 178 5.87 -1.50 1.11
N LEU A 179 4.70 -2.09 0.87
CA LEU A 179 3.83 -2.70 1.88
C LEU A 179 3.48 -4.13 1.44
N PRO A 180 4.48 -5.04 1.32
CA PRO A 180 4.27 -6.38 0.81
C PRO A 180 3.32 -7.21 1.68
N PHE A 181 3.17 -6.85 2.96
CA PHE A 181 2.31 -7.55 3.91
C PHE A 181 0.88 -7.00 3.99
N ASN A 182 0.55 -5.99 3.20
CA ASN A 182 -0.82 -5.47 3.15
C ASN A 182 -1.62 -6.22 2.06
N PRO A 183 -2.54 -7.13 2.44
CA PRO A 183 -3.29 -7.94 1.47
C PRO A 183 -4.17 -7.09 0.53
N TRP A 184 -4.66 -5.94 0.99
CA TRP A 184 -5.64 -5.15 0.25
C TRP A 184 -5.05 -4.43 -0.96
N HIS A 185 -3.76 -4.08 -0.91
CA HIS A 185 -3.06 -3.52 -2.08
C HIS A 185 -2.91 -4.58 -3.18
N TRP A 186 -2.59 -5.83 -2.80
CA TRP A 186 -2.54 -6.95 -3.73
C TRP A 186 -3.91 -7.24 -4.36
N LEU A 187 -4.99 -7.22 -3.58
CA LEU A 187 -6.34 -7.37 -4.10
C LEU A 187 -6.67 -6.29 -5.14
N ASN A 188 -6.41 -5.02 -4.82
CA ASN A 188 -6.70 -3.89 -5.70
C ASN A 188 -5.86 -3.97 -7.00
N LEU A 189 -4.58 -4.33 -6.90
CA LEU A 189 -3.72 -4.52 -8.06
C LEU A 189 -4.21 -5.67 -8.95
N GLY A 190 -4.50 -6.83 -8.36
CA GLY A 190 -5.00 -8.01 -9.08
C GLY A 190 -6.29 -7.73 -9.84
N GLN A 191 -7.25 -7.07 -9.18
CA GLN A 191 -8.52 -6.65 -9.77
C GLN A 191 -8.34 -5.61 -10.89
N THR A 192 -7.47 -4.62 -10.68
CA THR A 192 -7.20 -3.58 -11.67
C THR A 192 -6.56 -4.18 -12.93
N CYS A 193 -5.61 -5.10 -12.77
CA CYS A 193 -5.00 -5.82 -13.89
C CYS A 193 -6.03 -6.71 -14.61
N LEU A 194 -6.94 -7.35 -13.88
CA LEU A 194 -8.00 -8.15 -14.50
C LEU A 194 -8.96 -7.27 -15.34
N GLN A 195 -9.31 -6.09 -14.86
CA GLN A 195 -10.11 -5.10 -15.62
C GLN A 195 -9.40 -4.65 -16.90
N LEU A 196 -8.07 -4.52 -16.89
CA LEU A 196 -7.30 -4.21 -18.10
C LEU A 196 -7.37 -5.32 -19.13
N LEU A 197 -7.20 -6.57 -18.68
CA LEU A 197 -7.28 -7.75 -19.56
C LEU A 197 -8.65 -7.86 -20.22
N ASP A 198 -9.72 -7.56 -19.48
CA ASP A 198 -11.09 -7.56 -19.99
C ASP A 198 -11.34 -6.49 -21.06
N ASN A 199 -10.60 -5.39 -21.01
CA ASN A 199 -10.76 -4.25 -21.92
C ASN A 199 -9.85 -4.32 -23.17
N GLY A 200 -9.04 -5.38 -23.35
CA GLY A 200 -8.35 -5.71 -24.61
C GLY A 200 -7.18 -4.80 -25.02
N SER A 201 -6.35 -4.34 -24.08
CA SER A 201 -5.19 -3.48 -24.39
C SER A 201 -3.95 -4.27 -24.86
N THR A 202 -3.78 -4.43 -26.17
CA THR A 202 -2.83 -5.34 -26.86
C THR A 202 -1.31 -5.15 -26.67
N LYS A 203 -0.83 -4.09 -26.01
CA LYS A 203 0.63 -3.88 -25.80
C LYS A 203 1.13 -4.10 -24.37
N GLU A 204 0.23 -4.14 -23.40
CA GLU A 204 0.57 -4.37 -21.98
C GLU A 204 0.06 -5.72 -21.48
N GLU A 205 -0.59 -6.50 -22.35
CA GLU A 205 -1.21 -7.79 -22.05
C GLU A 205 -0.23 -8.78 -21.40
N GLU A 206 1.00 -8.94 -21.91
CA GLU A 206 1.93 -9.92 -21.36
C GLU A 206 2.35 -9.61 -19.91
N GLN A 207 2.66 -8.35 -19.60
CA GLN A 207 3.05 -7.97 -18.23
C GLN A 207 1.87 -8.09 -17.25
N HIS A 208 0.66 -7.71 -17.68
CA HIS A 208 -0.52 -7.71 -16.80
C HIS A 208 -1.15 -9.11 -16.63
N THR A 209 -1.03 -9.97 -17.66
CA THR A 209 -1.53 -11.35 -17.65
C THR A 209 -0.93 -12.15 -16.51
N PHE A 210 0.33 -11.93 -16.18
CA PHE A 210 0.97 -12.59 -15.04
C PHE A 210 0.95 -11.79 -13.75
N THR A 211 0.89 -10.45 -13.83
CA THR A 211 0.76 -9.60 -12.65
C THR A 211 -0.53 -9.92 -11.88
N SER A 212 -1.65 -10.19 -12.58
CA SER A 212 -2.93 -10.48 -11.93
C SER A 212 -2.92 -11.80 -11.11
N PRO A 213 -2.54 -12.98 -11.67
CA PRO A 213 -2.36 -14.21 -10.89
C PRO A 213 -1.35 -14.07 -9.74
N CYS A 214 -0.23 -13.37 -9.98
CA CYS A 214 0.78 -13.10 -8.96
C CYS A 214 0.18 -12.37 -7.74
N CYS A 215 -0.64 -11.35 -7.98
CA CYS A 215 -1.31 -10.61 -6.91
C CYS A 215 -2.31 -11.46 -6.14
N PHE A 216 -3.10 -12.27 -6.83
CA PHE A 216 -4.08 -13.17 -6.22
C PHE A 216 -3.41 -14.27 -5.38
N VAL A 217 -2.29 -14.82 -5.83
CA VAL A 217 -1.49 -15.77 -5.06
C VAL A 217 -0.94 -15.11 -3.78
N SER A 218 -0.36 -13.91 -3.87
CA SER A 218 0.11 -13.16 -2.69
C SER A 218 -1.00 -12.90 -1.68
N LEU A 219 -2.15 -12.42 -2.17
CA LEU A 219 -3.32 -12.16 -1.35
C LEU A 219 -3.77 -13.43 -0.60
N ARG A 220 -3.85 -14.56 -1.31
CA ARG A 220 -4.24 -15.86 -0.73
C ARG A 220 -3.28 -16.29 0.35
N LEU A 221 -1.96 -16.20 0.11
CA LEU A 221 -0.94 -16.56 1.09
C LEU A 221 -1.01 -15.67 2.34
N LEU A 222 -1.08 -14.35 2.17
CA LEU A 222 -1.17 -13.39 3.27
C LEU A 222 -2.42 -13.61 4.13
N LEU A 223 -3.60 -13.70 3.51
CA LEU A 223 -4.83 -13.91 4.26
C LEU A 223 -4.87 -15.27 4.95
N THR A 224 -4.19 -16.28 4.41
CA THR A 224 -4.04 -17.59 5.06
C THR A 224 -3.17 -17.51 6.30
N ILE A 225 -2.03 -16.81 6.23
CA ILE A 225 -1.13 -16.57 7.38
C ILE A 225 -1.84 -15.76 8.46
N LEU A 226 -2.50 -14.66 8.06
CA LEU A 226 -3.15 -13.75 9.00
C LEU A 226 -4.43 -14.32 9.60
N ARG A 227 -5.00 -15.40 9.04
CA ARG A 227 -6.29 -15.96 9.47
C ARG A 227 -6.38 -16.24 10.96
N GLN A 228 -5.29 -16.73 11.57
CA GLN A 228 -5.26 -17.07 12.99
C GLN A 228 -5.33 -15.85 13.92
N GLN A 229 -5.05 -14.65 13.42
CA GLN A 229 -4.98 -13.41 14.19
C GLN A 229 -6.22 -12.51 14.06
N GLN A 230 -7.17 -12.89 13.22
CA GLN A 230 -8.28 -12.02 12.86
C GLN A 230 -9.47 -12.16 13.80
N SER A 231 -10.03 -11.02 14.22
CA SER A 231 -11.35 -10.96 14.86
C SER A 231 -12.46 -11.34 13.87
N SER A 232 -13.63 -11.75 14.36
CA SER A 232 -14.72 -12.31 13.55
C SER A 232 -15.17 -11.43 12.37
N PHE A 233 -15.17 -10.10 12.53
CA PHE A 233 -15.55 -9.17 11.46
C PHE A 233 -14.47 -9.04 10.38
N VAL A 234 -13.20 -9.03 10.79
CA VAL A 234 -12.06 -9.02 9.86
C VAL A 234 -12.01 -10.34 9.09
N LEU A 235 -12.33 -11.46 9.75
CA LEU A 235 -12.39 -12.78 9.15
C LEU A 235 -13.41 -12.86 8.00
N GLN A 236 -14.63 -12.32 8.18
CA GLN A 236 -15.64 -12.34 7.12
C GLN A 236 -15.19 -11.58 5.86
N ARG A 237 -14.53 -10.43 6.03
CA ARG A 237 -13.99 -9.65 4.91
C ARG A 237 -12.89 -10.43 4.19
N SER A 238 -12.00 -11.08 4.95
CA SER A 238 -10.93 -11.92 4.40
C SER A 238 -11.48 -13.13 3.64
N GLU A 239 -12.52 -13.79 4.15
CA GLU A 239 -13.15 -14.93 3.50
C GLU A 239 -13.79 -14.55 2.16
N ARG A 240 -14.50 -13.40 2.11
CA ARG A 240 -15.01 -12.88 0.83
C ARG A 240 -13.89 -12.59 -0.16
N ALA A 241 -12.80 -11.98 0.31
CA ALA A 241 -11.65 -11.69 -0.55
C ALA A 241 -11.00 -12.98 -1.09
N LEU A 242 -10.89 -14.03 -0.27
CA LEU A 242 -10.41 -15.35 -0.70
C LEU A 242 -11.32 -15.98 -1.76
N GLN A 243 -12.64 -15.91 -1.58
CA GLN A 243 -13.61 -16.38 -2.58
C GLN A 243 -13.45 -15.65 -3.92
N THR A 244 -13.39 -14.31 -3.90
CA THR A 244 -13.14 -13.51 -5.11
C THR A 244 -11.79 -13.85 -5.77
N THR A 245 -10.79 -14.17 -4.96
CA THR A 245 -9.46 -14.58 -5.44
C THR A 245 -9.52 -15.91 -6.16
N ASP A 246 -10.21 -16.90 -5.59
CA ASP A 246 -10.35 -18.22 -6.20
C ASP A 246 -11.17 -18.16 -7.50
N GLU A 247 -12.26 -17.39 -7.54
CA GLU A 247 -13.02 -17.12 -8.76
C GLU A 247 -12.17 -16.48 -9.86
N ALA A 248 -11.35 -15.48 -9.49
CA ALA A 248 -10.47 -14.79 -10.43
C ALA A 248 -9.36 -15.72 -10.96
N LEU A 249 -8.76 -16.55 -10.10
CA LEU A 249 -7.76 -17.54 -10.52
C LEU A 249 -8.36 -18.63 -11.40
N GLN A 250 -9.57 -19.10 -11.11
CA GLN A 250 -10.29 -20.05 -11.98
C GLN A 250 -10.56 -19.44 -13.36
N ARG A 251 -10.97 -18.17 -13.40
CA ARG A 251 -11.21 -17.44 -14.66
C ARG A 251 -9.94 -17.26 -15.48
N LEU A 252 -8.82 -16.90 -14.83
CA LEU A 252 -7.52 -16.72 -15.48
C LEU A 252 -6.90 -18.05 -15.95
N ASN A 253 -7.32 -19.18 -15.35
CA ASN A 253 -6.89 -20.54 -15.66
C ASN A 253 -5.36 -20.69 -15.89
N PRO A 254 -4.50 -20.19 -14.98
CA PRO A 254 -3.06 -20.36 -15.10
C PRO A 254 -2.68 -21.85 -15.01
N LYS A 255 -1.62 -22.24 -15.73
CA LYS A 255 -1.08 -23.62 -15.65
C LYS A 255 -0.67 -23.95 -14.21
N GLU A 256 -0.77 -25.22 -13.83
CA GLU A 256 -0.40 -25.67 -12.49
C GLU A 256 1.08 -25.39 -12.17
N SER A 257 1.99 -25.54 -13.14
CA SER A 257 3.40 -25.16 -12.99
C SER A 257 3.56 -23.67 -12.71
N THR A 258 2.83 -22.81 -13.44
CA THR A 258 2.82 -21.37 -13.19
C THR A 258 2.31 -21.04 -11.79
N LEU A 259 1.24 -21.66 -11.32
CA LEU A 259 0.74 -21.48 -9.95
C LEU A 259 1.77 -21.93 -8.90
N HIS A 260 2.48 -23.04 -9.16
CA HIS A 260 3.52 -23.53 -8.28
C HIS A 260 4.67 -22.53 -8.17
N THR A 261 5.20 -22.07 -9.31
CA THR A 261 6.26 -21.05 -9.36
C THR A 261 5.86 -19.75 -8.69
N LEU A 262 4.64 -19.25 -8.94
CA LEU A 262 4.13 -18.04 -8.29
C LEU A 262 4.06 -18.24 -6.77
N THR A 263 3.56 -19.38 -6.31
CA THR A 263 3.45 -19.67 -4.88
C THR A 263 4.82 -19.72 -4.22
N GLU A 264 5.81 -20.35 -4.86
CA GLU A 264 7.19 -20.41 -4.39
C GLU A 264 7.79 -19.00 -4.26
N VAL A 265 7.80 -18.22 -5.35
CA VAL A 265 8.39 -16.88 -5.38
C VAL A 265 7.72 -15.93 -4.39
N MET A 266 6.38 -15.91 -4.32
CA MET A 266 5.69 -15.00 -3.40
C MET A 266 5.87 -15.40 -1.94
N SER A 267 6.09 -16.69 -1.65
CA SER A 267 6.31 -17.18 -0.28
C SER A 267 7.66 -16.79 0.31
N GLU A 268 8.67 -16.51 -0.52
CA GLU A 268 10.02 -16.09 -0.06
C GLU A 268 9.98 -14.81 0.79
N ASP A 269 9.04 -13.91 0.51
CA ASP A 269 8.90 -12.65 1.24
C ASP A 269 8.13 -12.80 2.55
N LEU A 270 7.39 -13.90 2.74
CA LEU A 270 6.48 -14.12 3.86
C LEU A 270 7.20 -14.71 5.09
N VAL A 271 8.23 -13.99 5.53
CA VAL A 271 9.03 -14.32 6.72
C VAL A 271 8.37 -13.74 7.97
N PRO A 272 7.92 -14.56 8.95
CA PRO A 272 7.16 -14.09 10.11
C PRO A 272 7.82 -12.94 10.88
N GLU A 273 9.14 -12.95 11.02
CA GLU A 273 9.91 -11.92 11.73
C GLU A 273 9.78 -10.55 11.04
N LYS A 274 9.76 -10.52 9.70
CA LYS A 274 9.63 -9.29 8.91
C LYS A 274 8.20 -8.77 8.88
N MET A 275 7.22 -9.61 9.19
CA MET A 275 5.81 -9.24 9.21
C MET A 275 5.40 -8.48 10.48
N ARG A 276 6.27 -8.41 11.49
CA ARG A 276 6.03 -7.64 12.72
C ARG A 276 5.97 -6.13 12.44
N GLU A 277 5.13 -5.41 13.18
CA GLU A 277 4.92 -3.96 13.03
C GLU A 277 6.21 -3.16 13.26
N ASP A 278 7.09 -3.63 14.14
CA ASP A 278 8.38 -2.99 14.50
C ASP A 278 9.32 -2.76 13.28
N TYR A 279 9.09 -3.45 12.16
CA TYR A 279 9.87 -3.33 10.93
C TYR A 279 9.17 -2.51 9.83
N GLN A 280 8.01 -1.89 10.12
CA GLN A 280 7.18 -1.21 9.13
C GLN A 280 7.20 0.32 9.25
N ASP A 281 8.00 0.87 10.17
CA ASP A 281 8.05 2.30 10.46
C ASP A 281 8.95 3.10 9.49
N GLY A 282 8.55 4.37 9.30
CA GLY A 282 8.93 5.26 8.20
C GLY A 282 10.42 5.47 7.97
N GLU A 283 11.04 4.59 7.20
CA GLU A 283 12.42 4.74 6.73
C GLU A 283 12.61 5.98 5.83
N SER A 284 13.80 6.59 5.90
CA SER A 284 14.18 7.69 5.01
C SER A 284 14.28 7.22 3.57
N LEU A 285 13.70 7.96 2.62
CA LEU A 285 13.79 7.60 1.19
C LEU A 285 15.23 7.61 0.67
N ALA A 286 16.14 8.31 1.34
CA ALA A 286 17.56 8.30 0.97
C ALA A 286 18.25 6.94 1.26
N SER A 287 17.72 6.17 2.21
CA SER A 287 18.26 4.85 2.59
C SER A 287 17.45 3.67 2.03
N VAL A 288 16.21 3.90 1.59
CA VAL A 288 15.34 2.82 1.09
C VAL A 288 15.63 2.51 -0.37
N CYS A 289 16.22 1.34 -0.63
CA CYS A 289 16.25 0.75 -1.97
C CYS A 289 14.98 -0.08 -2.20
N VAL A 290 13.93 0.53 -2.75
CA VAL A 290 12.71 -0.21 -3.14
C VAL A 290 12.94 -0.82 -4.53
N GLN A 291 13.18 -2.13 -4.57
CA GLN A 291 13.17 -2.87 -5.84
C GLN A 291 11.83 -2.69 -6.55
N SER A 292 11.86 -2.55 -7.87
CA SER A 292 10.63 -2.51 -8.65
C SER A 292 9.88 -3.84 -8.52
N PHE A 293 8.55 -3.81 -8.73
CA PHE A 293 7.72 -5.03 -8.76
C PHE A 293 8.31 -6.07 -9.71
N ARG A 294 8.86 -5.58 -10.83
CA ARG A 294 9.48 -6.40 -11.85
C ARG A 294 10.74 -7.09 -11.35
N GLU A 295 11.66 -6.33 -10.76
CA GLU A 295 12.91 -6.88 -10.25
C GLU A 295 12.70 -7.84 -9.09
N ARG A 296 11.77 -7.50 -8.18
CA ARG A 296 11.53 -8.24 -6.96
C ARG A 296 10.88 -9.60 -7.20
N TRP A 297 9.86 -9.65 -8.05
CA TRP A 297 9.05 -10.85 -8.26
C TRP A 297 9.06 -11.33 -9.71
N TRP A 298 8.84 -10.44 -10.68
CA TRP A 298 8.64 -10.83 -12.08
C TRP A 298 9.86 -11.54 -12.68
N ASN A 299 11.06 -10.98 -12.51
CA ASN A 299 12.27 -11.55 -13.08
C ASN A 299 12.55 -12.94 -12.50
N LYS A 300 12.26 -13.16 -11.20
CA LYS A 300 12.39 -14.47 -10.56
C LYS A 300 11.45 -15.49 -11.20
N ILE A 301 10.18 -15.12 -11.40
CA ILE A 301 9.15 -15.97 -12.03
C ILE A 301 9.58 -16.38 -13.44
N LEU A 302 10.17 -15.46 -14.22
CA LEU A 302 10.67 -15.79 -15.55
C LEU A 302 11.86 -16.77 -15.49
N HIS A 303 12.81 -16.57 -14.58
CA HIS A 303 13.97 -17.45 -14.47
C HIS A 303 13.62 -18.87 -14.02
N THR A 304 12.68 -19.01 -13.08
CA THR A 304 12.21 -20.33 -12.62
C THR A 304 11.33 -21.02 -13.65
N GLY A 305 10.49 -20.29 -14.39
CA GLY A 305 9.67 -20.84 -15.47
C GLY A 305 10.46 -21.31 -16.70
N VAL A 306 11.58 -20.66 -17.03
CA VAL A 306 12.47 -21.06 -18.14
C VAL A 306 13.22 -22.36 -17.83
N SER A 307 13.46 -22.66 -16.55
CA SER A 307 14.21 -23.85 -16.16
C SER A 307 13.41 -25.16 -16.28
N GLU A 308 12.10 -25.10 -16.51
CA GLU A 308 11.24 -26.27 -16.80
C GLU A 308 11.05 -26.53 -18.30
N THR A 309 11.48 -25.62 -19.18
CA THR A 309 11.30 -25.74 -20.65
C THR A 309 12.57 -26.01 -21.44
N ASP A 310 13.68 -26.42 -20.80
CA ASP A 310 14.88 -26.82 -21.54
C ASP A 310 15.14 -28.32 -21.40
N GLY A 311 14.42 -29.07 -22.22
CA GLY A 311 14.49 -30.53 -22.26
C GLY A 311 13.71 -31.15 -23.40
N ASP A 312 13.58 -30.46 -24.55
CA ASP A 312 13.32 -31.06 -25.86
C ASP A 312 13.05 -29.94 -26.87
N LEU A 313 14.08 -29.54 -27.63
CA LEU A 313 14.00 -29.07 -29.03
C LEU A 313 15.39 -28.55 -29.47
N CYS A 314 16.39 -29.42 -29.44
CA CYS A 314 17.55 -29.22 -30.32
C CYS A 314 18.08 -30.59 -30.77
N ARG A 315 17.30 -31.25 -31.64
CA ARG A 315 17.83 -32.23 -32.58
C ARG A 315 17.10 -32.11 -33.91
N THR A 316 17.89 -32.29 -34.95
CA THR A 316 17.55 -32.39 -36.38
C THR A 316 17.33 -31.05 -37.11
N MET A 317 18.44 -30.42 -37.50
CA MET A 317 18.52 -29.89 -38.87
C MET A 317 19.36 -30.89 -39.69
N PRO A 318 18.91 -31.29 -40.88
CA PRO A 318 19.72 -32.11 -41.78
C PRO A 318 20.75 -31.23 -42.48
N ASP A 319 22.01 -31.67 -42.44
CA ASP A 319 23.06 -31.19 -43.32
C ASP A 319 22.59 -31.30 -44.77
N THR A 320 22.60 -30.19 -45.51
CA THR A 320 22.57 -30.24 -46.97
C THR A 320 23.73 -29.41 -47.49
N THR A 321 24.75 -30.14 -47.93
CA THR A 321 25.84 -29.71 -48.79
C THR A 321 25.32 -29.31 -50.17
N SER A 322 25.56 -28.06 -50.57
CA SER A 322 26.05 -27.61 -51.89
C SER A 322 26.15 -26.09 -51.91
#